data_AF-A0A6A2Z5M7-F1
#
_entry.id   AF-A0A6A2Z5M7-F1
#
_cell.length_a   1.000
_cell.length_b   1.000
_cell.length_c   1.000
_cell.angle_alpha   90.00
_cell.angle_beta   90.00
_cell.angle_gamma   90.00
#
_symmetry.space_group_name_H-M   'P 1'
#
loop_
_entity.id
_entity.type
_entity.pdbx_description
1 polymer ?
#
loop_
_entity_poly.entity_id
_entity_poly.type
_entity_poly.pdbx_seq_one_letter_code
_entity_poly.pdbx_strand_id
1 'polypeptide(L)' 'MSSMLNDFDMVSQGKVEVTIVGGRVVWQDGELKVAPGSGKYIEMPPFSYLFNGIDKADAKYLSSLQAPVMRFSAS' A
#
# COMPACT_ATOMS: atom_id res chain seq x y z
N MET A 1 33.33 -31.53 -9.79
CA MET A 1 32.96 -30.28 -10.50
C MET A 1 31.45 -30.12 -10.68
N SER A 2 30.67 -31.22 -10.73
CA SER A 2 29.20 -31.17 -10.83
C SER A 2 28.45 -30.79 -9.54
N SER A 3 29.08 -30.88 -8.36
CA SER A 3 28.40 -30.65 -7.08
C SER A 3 28.38 -29.19 -6.63
N MET A 4 29.24 -28.32 -7.17
CA MET A 4 29.33 -26.89 -6.77
C MET A 4 28.34 -25.98 -7.50
N LEU A 5 27.63 -26.49 -8.51
CA LEU A 5 26.61 -25.73 -9.26
C LEU A 5 25.24 -25.76 -8.56
N ASN A 6 24.98 -26.76 -7.71
CA ASN A 6 23.69 -26.90 -7.02
C ASN A 6 23.58 -26.01 -5.77
N ASP A 7 24.69 -25.49 -5.26
CA ASP A 7 24.71 -24.70 -4.01
C ASP A 7 24.23 -23.25 -4.20
N PHE A 8 24.02 -22.81 -5.45
CA PHE A 8 23.49 -21.47 -5.78
C PHE A 8 21.98 -21.46 -6.07
N ASP A 9 21.36 -22.62 -6.33
CA ASP A 9 19.92 -22.72 -6.55
C ASP A 9 19.21 -22.93 -5.21
N MET A 10 18.81 -21.84 -4.58
CA MET A 10 17.96 -21.90 -3.40
C MET A 10 16.58 -22.45 -3.77
N VAL A 11 16.33 -23.72 -3.43
CA VAL A 11 15.04 -24.38 -3.67
C VAL A 11 13.98 -23.79 -2.74
N SER A 12 13.15 -22.90 -3.28
CA SER A 12 12.01 -22.32 -2.58
C SER A 12 10.71 -23.04 -2.92
N GLN A 13 9.84 -23.26 -1.94
CA GLN A 13 8.47 -23.74 -2.16
C GLN A 13 7.52 -22.56 -2.44
N GLY A 14 6.61 -22.72 -3.40
CA GLY A 14 5.59 -21.72 -3.72
C GLY A 14 6.04 -20.60 -4.67
N LYS A 15 6.56 -20.96 -5.84
CA LYS A 15 6.92 -20.00 -6.89
C LYS A 15 5.67 -19.48 -7.62
N VAL A 16 5.67 -18.20 -8.01
CA VAL A 16 4.63 -17.61 -8.86
C VAL A 16 4.69 -18.19 -10.27
N GLU A 17 3.61 -18.84 -10.70
CA GLU A 17 3.46 -19.39 -12.06
C GLU A 17 2.90 -18.35 -13.04
N VAL A 18 1.96 -17.52 -12.59
CA VAL A 18 1.28 -16.51 -13.42
C VAL A 18 1.08 -15.22 -12.65
N THR A 19 1.37 -14.08 -13.27
CA THR A 19 0.99 -12.75 -12.75
C THR A 19 0.10 -12.03 -13.76
N ILE A 20 -1.02 -11.49 -13.28
CA ILE A 20 -1.97 -10.72 -14.08
C ILE A 20 -1.99 -9.27 -13.57
N VAL A 21 -1.79 -8.31 -14.47
CA VAL A 21 -1.88 -6.88 -14.17
C VAL A 21 -2.81 -6.23 -15.18
N GLY A 22 -3.81 -5.48 -14.71
CA GLY A 22 -4.76 -4.77 -15.58
C GLY A 22 -5.51 -5.70 -16.55
N GLY A 23 -5.78 -6.95 -16.15
CA GLY A 23 -6.47 -7.95 -16.97
C GLY A 23 -5.60 -8.63 -18.04
N ARG A 24 -4.26 -8.51 -17.98
CA ARG A 24 -3.32 -9.13 -18.92
C ARG A 24 -2.30 -10.00 -18.19
N VAL A 25 -1.93 -11.13 -18.77
CA VAL A 25 -0.83 -11.98 -18.28
C VAL A 25 0.49 -11.28 -18.57
N VAL A 26 1.21 -10.90 -17.50
CA VAL A 26 2.50 -10.18 -17.59
C VAL A 26 3.69 -11.06 -17.21
N TRP A 27 3.44 -12.18 -16.53
CA TRP A 27 4.43 -13.19 -16.18
C TRP A 27 3.82 -14.56 -16.36
N GLN A 28 4.53 -15.45 -17.04
CA GLN A 28 4.14 -16.85 -17.19
C GLN A 28 5.34 -17.67 -17.67
N ASP A 29 5.49 -18.90 -17.19
CA ASP A 29 6.51 -19.86 -17.65
C ASP A 29 7.96 -19.35 -17.56
N GLY A 30 8.23 -18.47 -16.58
CA GLY A 30 9.56 -17.86 -16.42
C GLY A 30 9.84 -16.67 -17.34
N GLU A 31 8.87 -16.26 -18.14
CA GLU A 31 9.00 -15.16 -19.10
C GLU A 31 8.20 -13.92 -18.67
N LEU A 32 8.83 -12.76 -18.83
CA LEU A 32 8.21 -11.45 -18.60
C LEU A 32 7.61 -10.91 -19.92
N LYS A 33 6.30 -10.67 -19.92
CA LYS A 33 5.50 -10.25 -21.09
C LYS A 33 5.00 -8.80 -20.91
N VAL A 34 5.91 -7.82 -20.93
CA VAL A 34 5.58 -6.40 -20.68
C VAL A 34 6.14 -5.45 -21.75
N ALA A 35 5.43 -4.36 -22.01
CA ALA A 35 5.92 -3.23 -22.80
C ALA A 35 6.24 -2.03 -21.88
N PRO A 36 7.33 -1.26 -22.13
CA PRO A 36 7.61 -0.04 -21.38
C PRO A 36 6.44 0.94 -21.40
N GLY A 37 6.13 1.55 -20.25
CA GLY A 37 5.01 2.49 -20.11
C GLY A 37 3.61 1.84 -20.02
N SER A 38 3.52 0.51 -19.94
CA SER A 38 2.24 -0.19 -19.77
C SER A 38 1.59 0.03 -18.38
N GLY A 39 2.39 0.36 -17.37
CA GLY A 39 1.92 0.78 -16.05
C GLY A 39 1.25 2.16 -16.11
N LYS A 40 0.28 2.39 -15.22
CA LYS A 40 -0.42 3.67 -15.10
C LYS A 40 -0.21 4.26 -13.71
N TYR A 41 -0.12 5.59 -13.66
CA TYR A 41 -0.24 6.30 -12.39
C TYR A 41 -1.63 6.06 -11.81
N ILE A 42 -1.70 5.74 -10.52
CA ILE A 42 -2.93 5.63 -9.76
C ILE A 42 -2.90 6.71 -8.70
N GLU A 43 -3.81 7.67 -8.81
CA GLU A 43 -3.98 8.71 -7.80
C GLU A 43 -4.46 8.09 -6.48
N MET A 44 -3.81 8.47 -5.38
CA MET A 44 -4.16 7.98 -4.04
C MET A 44 -4.87 9.10 -3.28
N PRO A 45 -6.19 9.00 -3.03
CA PRO A 45 -6.90 10.01 -2.25
C PRO A 45 -6.30 10.16 -0.84
N PRO A 46 -6.19 11.39 -0.32
CA PRO A 46 -5.77 11.61 1.05
C PRO A 46 -6.84 11.11 2.03
N PHE A 47 -6.47 10.98 3.31
CA PHE A 47 -7.39 10.62 4.39
C PHE A 47 -8.11 9.27 4.18
N SER A 48 -7.35 8.25 3.75
CA SER A 48 -7.87 6.88 3.62
C SER A 48 -8.19 6.25 4.98
N TYR A 49 -8.48 4.95 5.01
CA TYR A 49 -8.96 4.23 6.20
C TYR A 49 -8.12 4.42 7.48
N LEU A 50 -6.82 4.76 7.36
CA LEU A 50 -5.96 5.07 8.50
C LEU A 50 -6.40 6.31 9.29
N PHE A 51 -7.15 7.22 8.66
CA PHE A 51 -7.62 8.46 9.28
C PHE A 51 -9.01 8.31 9.92
N ASN A 52 -9.63 7.12 9.82
CA ASN A 52 -10.93 6.87 10.41
C ASN A 52 -10.89 7.04 11.93
N GLY A 53 -11.73 7.92 12.47
CA GLY A 53 -11.87 8.13 13.91
C GLY A 53 -10.89 9.13 14.52
N ILE A 54 -9.97 9.72 13.74
CA ILE A 54 -9.11 10.81 14.22
C ILE A 54 -9.95 12.00 14.67
N ASP A 55 -11.01 12.34 13.94
CA ASP A 55 -12.00 13.36 14.30
C ASP A 55 -12.59 13.16 15.71
N LYS A 56 -12.95 11.92 16.04
CA LYS A 56 -13.50 11.54 17.35
C LYS A 56 -12.44 11.58 18.44
N ALA A 57 -11.23 11.11 18.13
CA ALA A 57 -10.10 11.16 19.05
C ALA A 57 -9.73 12.60 19.38
N ASP A 58 -9.68 13.47 18.38
CA ASP A 58 -9.40 14.90 18.51
C ASP A 58 -10.50 15.60 19.29
N ALA A 59 -11.78 15.37 18.98
CA ALA A 59 -12.89 15.94 19.73
C ALA A 59 -12.85 15.54 21.21
N LYS A 60 -12.56 14.26 21.50
CA LYS A 60 -12.38 13.77 22.87
C LYS A 60 -11.19 14.45 23.54
N TYR A 61 -10.05 14.55 22.86
CA TYR A 61 -8.86 15.22 23.38
C TYR A 61 -9.13 16.70 23.69
N LEU A 62 -9.69 17.45 22.75
CA LEU A 62 -10.03 18.87 22.92
C LEU A 62 -11.02 19.09 24.06
N SER A 63 -12.06 18.25 24.17
CA SER A 63 -13.01 18.32 25.29
C SER A 63 -12.36 18.07 26.66
N SER A 64 -11.28 17.28 26.70
CA SER A 64 -10.57 16.95 27.93
C SER A 64 -9.70 18.09 28.48
N LEU A 65 -9.30 19.03 27.62
CA LEU A 65 -8.39 20.13 28.00
C LEU A 65 -9.03 21.16 28.95
N GLN A 66 -10.36 21.12 29.14
CA GLN A 66 -11.12 22.11 29.93
C GLN A 66 -10.74 23.56 29.59
N ALA A 67 -10.32 23.79 28.34
CA ALA A 67 -9.81 25.09 27.92
C ALA A 67 -10.93 26.13 27.97
N PRO A 68 -10.67 27.37 28.43
CA PRO A 68 -11.68 28.42 28.46
C PRO A 68 -12.22 28.67 27.05
N VAL A 69 -13.52 28.43 26.85
CA VAL A 69 -14.18 28.72 25.57
C VAL A 69 -14.43 30.24 25.53
N MET A 70 -13.54 30.98 24.87
CA MET A 70 -13.75 32.40 24.62
C MET A 70 -14.84 32.59 23.56
N ARG A 71 -16.08 32.83 24.01
CA ARG A 71 -17.17 33.26 23.13
C ARG A 71 -17.07 34.76 22.94
N PHE A 72 -16.65 35.20 21.75
CA PHE A 72 -16.84 36.61 21.37
C PHE A 72 -18.32 36.85 21.17
N SER A 73 -18.93 37.75 21.96
CA SER A 73 -20.28 38.23 21.67
C SER A 73 -20.20 39.27 20.56
N ALA A 74 -20.87 39.02 19.44
CA ALA A 74 -21.11 40.05 18.44
C ALA A 74 -22.00 41.13 19.06
N SER A 75 -21.56 42.40 18.98
CA SER A 75 -22.38 43.59 19.26
C SER A 75 -23.06 44.07 18.00
#